data_AF-A0A8C6IW33-F1
#
_entry.id   AF-A0A8C6IW33-F1
#
_cell.length_a   1.000
_cell.length_b   1.000
_cell.length_c   1.000
_cell.angle_alpha   90.00
_cell.angle_beta   90.00
_cell.angle_gamma   90.00
#
_symmetry.space_group_name_H-M   'P 1'
#
loop_
_entity.id
_entity.type
_entity.pdbx_description
1 polymer ?
#
loop_
_entity_poly.entity_id
_entity_poly.type
_entity_poly.pdbx_seq_one_letter_code
_entity_poly.pdbx_strand_id
1 'polypeptide(L)'
;MWTGKSLCSAQILLLQLKKSRSCMFPKTQQFWIGILNSCTVRAPCNKVQFQVSKMNDKQSVVDTGMATSTEETKVAAGKSPSQVRDRRQHSLEAKMKHINLSFAACGFLGIYHLGAAAAFYKHGKKLLKEVKAFAGASAGSLAATVLLAVPENIEQSKQFAYGFAEEVRKLDFGAITPGYDFMKTLREGIESILPPNVHEIAENRLYVSVTNTRNGENHLVSNFASREDLIKVLLASSFVPVYAGIKPVEYKGEKWVDGGITNGLPILPFGRTVTISPFSGRLDICPQDKGYVDLYIKYAKQDIMLSLANLVRLNQAFFPPNQEKMESLYQNGFDDAVHFLLKENWFE
;
A
#
# COMPACT_ATOMS: atom_id res chain seq x y z
N MET A 1 -30.27 0.86 7.05
CA MET A 1 -30.54 0.59 5.62
C MET A 1 -30.17 1.82 4.81
N TRP A 2 -28.93 1.89 4.31
CA TRP A 2 -28.58 2.73 3.18
C TRP A 2 -28.74 1.85 1.94
N THR A 3 -29.68 2.21 1.07
CA THR A 3 -30.05 1.39 -0.08
C THR A 3 -29.02 1.54 -1.19
N GLY A 4 -28.64 0.44 -1.85
CA GLY A 4 -27.73 0.38 -3.00
C GLY A 4 -28.20 1.16 -4.26
N LYS A 5 -29.17 2.07 -4.12
CA LYS A 5 -29.65 2.95 -5.19
C LYS A 5 -28.63 4.03 -5.57
N SER A 6 -27.78 4.50 -4.64
CA SER A 6 -26.83 5.59 -4.92
C SER A 6 -25.68 5.21 -5.87
N LEU A 7 -25.28 3.93 -5.91
CA LEU A 7 -24.22 3.44 -6.81
C LEU A 7 -24.76 3.11 -8.20
N CYS A 8 -25.97 2.58 -8.28
CA CYS A 8 -26.64 2.29 -9.56
C CYS A 8 -26.97 3.59 -10.34
N SER A 9 -27.36 4.67 -9.63
CA SER A 9 -27.60 5.98 -10.26
C SER A 9 -26.34 6.60 -10.89
N ALA A 10 -25.15 6.38 -10.31
CA ALA A 10 -23.90 6.88 -10.89
C ALA A 10 -23.50 6.13 -12.17
N GLN A 11 -23.80 4.83 -12.24
CA GLN A 11 -23.52 3.99 -13.40
C GLN A 11 -24.47 4.29 -14.57
N ILE A 12 -25.75 4.57 -14.28
CA ILE A 12 -26.74 4.99 -15.28
C ILE A 12 -26.41 6.38 -15.84
N LEU A 13 -25.96 7.32 -15.00
CA LEU A 13 -25.59 8.68 -15.44
C LEU A 13 -24.37 8.68 -16.39
N LEU A 14 -23.39 7.81 -16.12
CA LEU A 14 -22.22 7.61 -16.99
C LEU A 14 -22.57 6.92 -18.32
N LEU A 15 -23.56 6.03 -18.33
CA LEU A 15 -24.07 5.39 -19.55
C LEU A 15 -24.93 6.33 -20.41
N GLN A 16 -25.67 7.25 -19.80
CA GLN A 16 -26.46 8.26 -20.50
C GLN A 16 -25.57 9.36 -21.12
N LEU A 17 -24.52 9.80 -20.41
CA LEU A 17 -23.55 10.77 -20.93
C LEU A 17 -22.72 10.24 -22.12
N LYS A 18 -22.60 8.91 -22.27
CA LYS A 18 -21.92 8.29 -23.41
C LYS A 18 -22.79 8.22 -24.68
N LYS A 19 -24.11 8.46 -24.57
CA LYS A 19 -25.07 8.30 -25.68
C LYS A 19 -25.66 9.60 -26.26
N SER A 20 -25.34 10.78 -25.71
CA SER A 20 -25.86 12.05 -26.24
C SER A 20 -24.75 12.96 -26.80
N ARG A 21 -24.25 12.63 -27.99
CA ARG A 21 -23.75 13.65 -28.94
C ARG A 21 -24.91 13.98 -29.89
N SER A 22 -25.71 14.99 -29.55
CA SER A 22 -26.30 15.99 -30.46
C SER A 22 -27.54 16.65 -29.84
N CYS A 23 -27.63 17.97 -30.04
CA CYS A 23 -28.84 18.81 -30.04
C CYS A 23 -29.35 19.43 -28.71
N MET A 24 -29.16 20.77 -28.67
CA MET A 24 -30.00 21.89 -28.19
C MET A 24 -31.01 21.76 -27.03
N PHE A 25 -30.85 22.68 -26.05
CA PHE A 25 -31.76 23.40 -25.10
C PHE A 25 -33.30 23.19 -25.11
N PRO A 26 -34.12 23.63 -24.10
CA PRO A 26 -33.84 24.45 -22.89
C PRO A 26 -34.57 24.08 -21.54
N LYS A 27 -34.14 24.80 -20.48
CA LYS A 27 -34.79 25.35 -19.26
C LYS A 27 -36.06 24.73 -18.60
N THR A 28 -35.99 24.81 -17.26
CA THR A 28 -37.04 24.93 -16.22
C THR A 28 -37.93 23.73 -15.91
N GLN A 29 -37.80 23.19 -14.69
CA GLN A 29 -38.91 23.09 -13.73
C GLN A 29 -38.39 22.74 -12.32
N GLN A 30 -38.79 23.58 -11.35
CA GLN A 30 -38.71 23.31 -9.92
C GLN A 30 -39.83 22.34 -9.54
N PHE A 31 -39.55 21.35 -8.68
CA PHE A 31 -40.55 20.77 -7.80
C PHE A 31 -39.95 20.53 -6.41
N TRP A 32 -40.56 21.20 -5.43
CA TRP A 32 -40.38 21.02 -4.00
C TRP A 32 -41.29 19.88 -3.53
N ILE A 33 -40.77 18.92 -2.76
CA ILE A 33 -41.53 18.23 -1.71
C ILE A 33 -40.57 17.97 -0.54
N GLY A 34 -40.92 18.53 0.62
CA GLY A 34 -40.12 18.50 1.84
C GLY A 34 -40.19 17.17 2.59
N ILE A 35 -39.23 16.99 3.50
CA ILE A 35 -39.26 15.94 4.52
C ILE A 35 -38.83 16.54 5.87
N LEU A 36 -39.56 16.08 6.88
CA LEU A 36 -39.55 16.38 8.30
C LEU A 36 -38.16 16.39 8.97
N ASN A 37 -38.10 17.22 10.02
CA ASN A 37 -37.10 17.23 11.08
C ASN A 37 -37.00 15.92 11.86
N SER A 38 -35.81 15.77 12.47
CA SER A 38 -35.43 14.97 13.64
C SER A 38 -34.75 13.62 13.41
N CYS A 39 -33.41 13.65 13.51
CA CYS A 39 -32.59 12.75 14.35
C CYS A 39 -31.11 13.09 14.11
N THR A 40 -30.55 13.89 15.02
CA THR A 40 -29.12 14.22 15.08
C THR A 40 -28.33 13.01 15.54
N VAL A 41 -27.73 12.28 14.58
CA VAL A 41 -26.65 11.33 14.86
C VAL A 41 -25.34 11.96 14.40
N ARG A 42 -24.47 12.30 15.36
CA ARG A 42 -23.11 12.76 15.09
C ARG A 42 -22.31 11.67 14.38
N ALA A 43 -21.87 11.93 13.16
CA ALA A 43 -20.82 11.16 12.52
C ALA A 43 -19.45 11.58 13.09
N PRO A 44 -18.53 10.65 13.40
CA PRO A 44 -17.15 10.99 13.74
C PRO A 44 -16.46 11.50 12.47
N CYS A 45 -16.23 12.81 12.42
CA CYS A 45 -15.53 13.47 11.33
C CYS A 45 -14.01 13.36 11.60
N ASN A 46 -13.42 12.21 11.27
CA ASN A 46 -11.97 12.18 11.05
C ASN A 46 -11.72 12.72 9.64
N LYS A 47 -11.29 13.99 9.58
CA LYS A 47 -10.83 14.61 8.34
C LYS A 47 -9.65 13.81 7.79
N VAL A 48 -9.89 13.03 6.73
CA VAL A 48 -8.81 12.54 5.87
C VAL A 48 -8.19 13.78 5.23
N GLN A 49 -6.98 14.15 5.67
CA GLN A 49 -6.24 15.29 5.12
C GLN A 49 -5.61 14.85 3.80
N PHE A 50 -6.19 15.29 2.68
CA PHE A 50 -5.56 15.20 1.37
C PHE A 50 -4.64 16.41 1.20
N GLN A 51 -3.33 16.18 1.15
CA GLN A 51 -2.36 17.22 0.76
C GLN A 51 -2.05 17.05 -0.72
N VAL A 52 -2.27 18.13 -1.48
CA VAL A 52 -1.93 18.23 -2.90
C VAL A 52 -0.70 19.12 -3.02
N SER A 53 0.33 18.67 -3.72
CA SER A 53 1.52 19.47 -4.03
C SER A 53 1.68 19.62 -5.55
N LYS A 54 2.02 20.83 -6.00
CA LYS A 54 2.43 21.17 -7.38
C LYS A 54 3.92 21.54 -7.36
N MET A 55 4.64 21.20 -8.42
CA MET A 55 6.01 21.67 -8.61
C MET A 55 6.02 22.94 -9.48
N ASN A 56 6.78 23.95 -9.06
CA ASN A 56 7.24 25.03 -9.92
C ASN A 56 8.66 24.72 -10.34
N ASP A 57 8.93 24.74 -11.64
CA ASP A 57 10.28 24.65 -12.17
C ASP A 57 11.07 25.93 -11.85
N LYS A 58 12.10 25.81 -11.00
CA LYS A 58 13.38 26.54 -11.07
C LYS A 58 14.31 26.20 -9.88
N GLN A 59 15.51 25.74 -10.24
CA GLN A 59 16.80 25.81 -9.52
C GLN A 59 16.86 25.43 -8.02
N SER A 60 17.47 24.27 -7.76
CA SER A 60 18.13 23.98 -6.49
C SER A 60 19.50 24.67 -6.45
N VAL A 61 19.54 25.90 -5.94
CA VAL A 61 20.75 26.48 -5.36
C VAL A 61 20.64 26.36 -3.85
N VAL A 62 21.73 25.91 -3.24
CA VAL A 62 21.92 25.73 -1.81
C VAL A 62 21.64 27.05 -1.09
N ASP A 63 20.68 27.07 -0.17
CA ASP A 63 20.57 28.15 0.82
C ASP A 63 20.56 27.56 2.23
N THR A 64 21.67 27.80 2.93
CA THR A 64 21.88 27.48 4.34
C THR A 64 21.46 28.70 5.15
N GLY A 65 20.19 28.74 5.58
CA GLY A 65 19.67 29.76 6.48
C GLY A 65 19.62 29.25 7.92
N MET A 66 20.61 29.63 8.72
CA MET A 66 20.78 29.27 10.13
C MET A 66 19.93 30.19 11.02
N ALA A 67 18.84 29.68 11.60
CA ALA A 67 18.12 30.34 12.69
C ALA A 67 18.62 29.77 14.03
N THR A 68 19.35 30.59 14.78
CA THR A 68 19.84 30.29 16.13
C THR A 68 18.77 30.64 17.14
N SER A 69 18.25 29.64 17.84
CA SER A 69 17.61 29.81 19.14
C SER A 69 18.44 29.05 20.17
N THR A 70 19.11 29.82 21.02
CA THR A 70 19.93 29.39 22.15
C THR A 70 19.08 28.70 23.21
N GLU A 71 19.34 27.42 23.46
CA GLU A 71 19.13 26.80 24.76
C GLU A 71 20.39 26.04 25.14
N GLU A 72 21.05 26.55 26.18
CA GLU A 72 22.28 26.03 26.75
C GLU A 72 22.02 24.69 27.45
N THR A 73 22.69 23.63 27.02
CA THR A 73 22.88 22.44 27.85
C THR A 73 24.37 22.15 27.92
N LYS A 74 24.91 22.23 29.14
CA LYS A 74 26.33 22.06 29.50
C LYS A 74 26.94 20.80 28.85
N VAL A 75 27.95 21.01 28.01
CA VAL A 75 28.80 19.96 27.44
C VAL A 75 29.97 19.70 28.40
N ALA A 76 30.07 18.45 28.88
CA ALA A 76 31.28 17.95 29.53
C ALA A 76 32.45 17.96 28.54
N ALA A 77 33.59 18.46 29.00
CA ALA A 77 34.79 18.72 28.22
C ALA A 77 35.34 17.47 27.50
N GLY A 78 35.75 17.67 26.24
CA GLY A 78 36.69 16.78 25.54
C GLY A 78 36.13 16.03 24.33
N LYS A 79 35.86 16.76 23.22
CA LYS A 79 35.95 16.28 21.82
C LYS A 79 35.91 17.47 20.87
N SER A 80 36.80 17.49 19.89
CA SER A 80 36.89 18.61 18.93
C SER A 80 35.62 18.72 18.07
N PRO A 81 35.23 19.93 17.60
CA PRO A 81 34.06 20.11 16.73
C PRO A 81 34.13 19.28 15.45
N SER A 82 35.34 19.00 14.95
CA SER A 82 35.59 18.10 13.83
C SER A 82 35.22 16.65 14.15
N GLN A 83 35.63 16.10 15.30
CA GLN A 83 35.34 14.73 15.70
C GLN A 83 33.85 14.46 15.97
N VAL A 84 33.10 15.47 16.40
CA VAL A 84 31.64 15.36 16.60
C VAL A 84 30.89 15.37 15.26
N ARG A 85 31.32 16.20 14.29
CA ARG A 85 30.79 16.18 12.92
C ARG A 85 31.12 14.88 12.20
N ASP A 86 32.37 14.42 12.32
CA ASP A 86 32.84 13.18 11.70
C ASP A 86 32.10 11.95 12.26
N ARG A 87 31.89 11.86 13.58
CA ARG A 87 31.06 10.79 14.18
C ARG A 87 29.59 10.83 13.74
N ARG A 88 29.00 12.02 13.58
CA ARG A 88 27.62 12.15 13.08
C ARG A 88 27.53 11.71 11.62
N GLN A 89 28.49 12.13 10.79
CA GLN A 89 28.64 11.74 9.40
C GLN A 89 28.81 10.22 9.28
N HIS A 90 29.74 9.63 10.03
CA HIS A 90 29.97 8.18 10.06
C HIS A 90 28.76 7.39 10.60
N SER A 91 27.98 7.95 11.54
CA SER A 91 26.75 7.31 12.04
C SER A 91 25.59 7.40 11.04
N LEU A 92 25.54 8.46 10.23
CA LEU A 92 24.57 8.63 9.15
C LEU A 92 24.94 7.72 7.95
N GLU A 93 26.22 7.66 7.60
CA GLU A 93 26.75 6.74 6.58
C GLU A 93 26.63 5.27 7.00
N ALA A 94 26.82 4.94 8.28
CA ALA A 94 26.54 3.61 8.82
C ALA A 94 25.04 3.29 8.84
N LYS A 95 24.17 4.26 9.14
CA LYS A 95 22.70 4.11 9.00
C LYS A 95 22.27 3.94 7.54
N MET A 96 23.04 4.45 6.58
CA MET A 96 22.82 4.30 5.14
C MET A 96 23.30 2.95 4.58
N LYS A 97 23.96 2.08 5.38
CA LYS A 97 24.42 0.75 4.91
C LYS A 97 23.34 -0.31 4.79
N HIS A 98 22.13 -0.06 5.29
CA HIS A 98 21.08 -1.08 5.30
C HIS A 98 20.02 -0.76 4.26
N ILE A 99 19.67 -1.76 3.44
CA ILE A 99 18.58 -1.66 2.48
C ILE A 99 17.37 -2.37 3.08
N ASN A 100 16.19 -1.80 2.86
CA ASN A 100 14.92 -2.44 3.15
C ASN A 100 14.06 -2.43 1.89
N LEU A 101 13.14 -3.38 1.79
CA LEU A 101 12.11 -3.38 0.75
C LEU A 101 10.75 -3.08 1.37
N SER A 102 9.96 -2.22 0.76
CA SER A 102 8.60 -1.90 1.22
C SER A 102 7.58 -2.00 0.10
N PHE A 103 6.54 -2.79 0.34
CA PHE A 103 5.49 -3.09 -0.64
C PHE A 103 4.17 -2.41 -0.26
N ALA A 104 3.63 -1.61 -1.18
CA ALA A 104 2.42 -0.84 -0.95
C ALA A 104 1.15 -1.69 -0.75
N ALA A 105 0.17 -1.18 -0.03
CA ALA A 105 -1.19 -1.73 -0.01
C ALA A 105 -1.85 -1.55 -1.39
N CYS A 106 -2.40 -2.63 -1.95
CA CYS A 106 -2.97 -2.59 -3.30
C CYS A 106 -4.00 -3.68 -3.62
N GLY A 107 -4.50 -4.43 -2.63
CA GLY A 107 -5.54 -5.45 -2.82
C GLY A 107 -5.20 -6.44 -3.95
N PHE A 108 -6.10 -6.61 -4.91
CA PHE A 108 -5.91 -7.52 -6.05
C PHE A 108 -4.76 -7.13 -7.00
N LEU A 109 -4.23 -5.91 -6.91
CA LEU A 109 -2.99 -5.55 -7.61
C LEU A 109 -1.74 -6.14 -6.94
N GLY A 110 -1.87 -6.92 -5.86
CA GLY A 110 -0.78 -7.69 -5.27
C GLY A 110 -0.06 -8.60 -6.27
N ILE A 111 -0.70 -8.93 -7.39
CA ILE A 111 -0.08 -9.64 -8.51
C ILE A 111 1.13 -8.89 -9.09
N TYR A 112 1.11 -7.55 -9.11
CA TYR A 112 2.27 -6.74 -9.49
C TYR A 112 3.44 -6.95 -8.53
N HIS A 113 3.16 -7.01 -7.23
CA HIS A 113 4.19 -7.25 -6.21
C HIS A 113 4.81 -8.64 -6.34
N LEU A 114 4.02 -9.65 -6.71
CA LEU A 114 4.56 -10.99 -7.00
C LEU A 114 5.46 -11.00 -8.23
N GLY A 115 5.15 -10.19 -9.26
CA GLY A 115 6.04 -9.96 -10.40
C GLY A 115 7.37 -9.33 -9.97
N ALA A 116 7.31 -8.26 -9.17
CA ALA A 116 8.51 -7.62 -8.62
C ALA A 116 9.32 -8.58 -7.73
N ALA A 117 8.65 -9.36 -6.88
CA ALA A 117 9.29 -10.39 -6.06
C ALA A 117 9.99 -11.45 -6.91
N ALA A 118 9.36 -11.90 -8.01
CA ALA A 118 9.98 -12.85 -8.93
C ALA A 118 11.24 -12.27 -9.59
N ALA A 119 11.23 -11.01 -9.99
CA ALA A 119 12.41 -10.32 -10.52
C ALA A 119 13.53 -10.24 -9.48
N PHE A 120 13.22 -9.86 -8.23
CA PHE A 120 14.21 -9.84 -7.15
C PHE A 120 14.80 -11.23 -6.88
N TYR A 121 13.96 -12.26 -6.83
CA TYR A 121 14.42 -13.62 -6.57
C TYR A 121 15.31 -14.15 -7.70
N LYS A 122 14.95 -13.84 -8.95
CA LYS A 122 15.67 -14.32 -10.14
C LYS A 122 16.96 -13.56 -10.41
N HIS A 123 16.92 -12.23 -10.33
CA HIS A 123 17.98 -11.32 -10.81
C HIS A 123 18.58 -10.42 -9.73
N GLY A 124 18.00 -10.38 -8.53
CA GLY A 124 18.37 -9.44 -7.46
C GLY A 124 19.06 -10.09 -6.27
N LYS A 125 19.69 -11.26 -6.43
CA LYS A 125 20.29 -12.00 -5.30
C LYS A 125 21.33 -11.18 -4.53
N LYS A 126 22.11 -10.35 -5.23
CA LYS A 126 23.04 -9.38 -4.62
C LYS A 126 22.32 -8.42 -3.66
N LEU A 127 21.24 -7.82 -4.13
CA LEU A 127 20.42 -6.88 -3.35
C LEU A 127 19.83 -7.59 -2.13
N LEU A 128 19.21 -8.76 -2.33
CA LEU A 128 18.55 -9.51 -1.27
C LEU A 128 19.48 -9.91 -0.11
N LYS A 129 20.79 -10.10 -0.37
CA LYS A 129 21.80 -10.33 0.69
C LYS A 129 22.01 -9.09 1.57
N GLU A 130 21.86 -7.90 1.02
CA GLU A 130 21.99 -6.63 1.74
C GLU A 130 20.69 -6.17 2.42
N VAL A 131 19.55 -6.76 2.03
CA VAL A 131 18.24 -6.41 2.61
C VAL A 131 18.16 -6.88 4.06
N LYS A 132 17.98 -5.92 4.97
CA LYS A 132 17.81 -6.17 6.40
C LYS A 132 16.35 -6.42 6.76
N ALA A 133 15.45 -5.59 6.24
CA ALA A 133 14.04 -5.67 6.56
C ALA A 133 13.15 -5.58 5.32
N PHE A 134 11.99 -6.21 5.44
CA PHE A 134 10.88 -6.20 4.50
C PHE A 134 9.69 -5.56 5.21
N ALA A 135 8.96 -4.71 4.53
CA ALA A 135 7.80 -4.04 5.08
C ALA A 135 6.64 -4.09 4.09
N GLY A 136 5.42 -4.01 4.60
CA GLY A 136 4.26 -3.87 3.74
C GLY A 136 2.95 -3.69 4.48
N ALA A 137 1.93 -3.39 3.71
CA ALA A 137 0.54 -3.28 4.16
C ALA A 137 -0.35 -4.09 3.21
N SER A 138 -1.41 -4.71 3.72
CA SER A 138 -2.36 -5.48 2.90
C SER A 138 -1.65 -6.52 2.02
N ALA A 139 -2.03 -6.64 0.74
CA ALA A 139 -1.36 -7.46 -0.25
C ALA A 139 0.17 -7.25 -0.35
N GLY A 140 0.67 -6.05 -0.05
CA GLY A 140 2.10 -5.77 0.03
C GLY A 140 2.79 -6.54 1.18
N SER A 141 2.13 -6.64 2.34
CA SER A 141 2.66 -7.44 3.47
C SER A 141 2.71 -8.95 3.15
N LEU A 142 1.76 -9.46 2.37
CA LEU A 142 1.76 -10.84 1.90
C LEU A 142 2.94 -11.10 0.95
N ALA A 143 3.13 -10.25 -0.06
CA ALA A 143 4.24 -10.36 -1.01
C ALA A 143 5.61 -10.22 -0.31
N ALA A 144 5.72 -9.27 0.63
CA ALA A 144 6.92 -9.11 1.46
C ALA A 144 7.25 -10.38 2.26
N THR A 145 6.23 -11.02 2.84
CA THR A 145 6.39 -12.27 3.60
C THR A 145 6.87 -13.41 2.70
N VAL A 146 6.25 -13.58 1.53
CA VAL A 146 6.63 -14.62 0.56
C VAL A 146 8.08 -14.42 0.10
N LEU A 147 8.47 -13.22 -0.33
CA LEU A 147 9.84 -12.96 -0.78
C LEU A 147 10.89 -13.17 0.33
N LEU A 148 10.56 -12.81 1.57
CA LEU A 148 11.45 -12.97 2.71
C LEU A 148 11.63 -14.43 3.12
N ALA A 149 10.54 -15.19 3.22
CA ALA A 149 10.52 -16.47 3.92
C ALA A 149 10.41 -17.70 3.01
N VAL A 150 9.84 -17.55 1.81
CA VAL A 150 9.54 -18.67 0.91
C VAL A 150 9.48 -18.22 -0.56
N PRO A 151 10.56 -17.61 -1.10
CA PRO A 151 10.56 -17.06 -2.47
C PRO A 151 10.35 -18.14 -3.56
N GLU A 152 10.62 -19.40 -3.27
CA GLU A 152 10.28 -20.54 -4.13
C GLU A 152 8.76 -20.68 -4.38
N ASN A 153 7.92 -20.19 -3.46
CA ASN A 153 6.46 -20.25 -3.57
C ASN A 153 5.84 -19.01 -4.24
N ILE A 154 6.64 -18.15 -4.89
CA ILE A 154 6.11 -17.01 -5.66
C ILE A 154 5.15 -17.48 -6.76
N GLU A 155 5.48 -18.57 -7.47
CA GLU A 155 4.60 -19.12 -8.50
C GLU A 155 3.28 -19.65 -7.91
N GLN A 156 3.34 -20.37 -6.79
CA GLN A 156 2.14 -20.83 -6.08
C GLN A 156 1.29 -19.65 -5.60
N SER A 157 1.92 -18.58 -5.11
CA SER A 157 1.25 -17.34 -4.69
C SER A 157 0.57 -16.64 -5.85
N LYS A 158 1.19 -16.66 -7.04
CA LYS A 158 0.63 -16.13 -8.28
C LYS A 158 -0.63 -16.90 -8.69
N GLN A 159 -0.57 -18.23 -8.66
CA GLN A 159 -1.73 -19.08 -8.98
C GLN A 159 -2.87 -18.89 -7.97
N PHE A 160 -2.56 -18.79 -6.67
CA PHE A 160 -3.55 -18.45 -5.66
C PHE A 160 -4.21 -17.09 -5.95
N ALA A 161 -3.43 -16.06 -6.28
CA ALA A 161 -3.97 -14.74 -6.59
C ALA A 161 -4.90 -14.76 -7.82
N TYR A 162 -4.58 -15.54 -8.85
CA TYR A 162 -5.46 -15.72 -10.02
C TYR A 162 -6.76 -16.44 -9.66
N GLY A 163 -6.68 -17.56 -8.93
CA GLY A 163 -7.86 -18.31 -8.51
C GLY A 163 -8.77 -17.50 -7.59
N PHE A 164 -8.19 -16.78 -6.63
CA PHE A 164 -8.95 -15.91 -5.72
C PHE A 164 -9.63 -14.76 -6.46
N ALA A 165 -8.93 -14.15 -7.42
CA ALA A 165 -9.51 -13.13 -8.27
C ALA A 165 -10.63 -13.68 -9.16
N GLU A 166 -10.48 -14.90 -9.69
CA GLU A 166 -11.52 -15.56 -10.49
C GLU A 166 -12.78 -15.86 -9.67
N GLU A 167 -12.61 -16.39 -8.46
CA GLU A 167 -13.71 -16.62 -7.53
C GLU A 167 -14.48 -15.32 -7.27
N VAL A 168 -13.78 -14.23 -6.92
CA VAL A 168 -14.41 -12.94 -6.66
C VAL A 168 -15.12 -12.37 -7.90
N ARG A 169 -14.57 -12.54 -9.10
CA ARG A 169 -15.24 -12.08 -10.35
C ARG A 169 -16.53 -12.85 -10.66
N LYS A 170 -16.67 -14.09 -10.20
CA LYS A 170 -17.88 -14.92 -10.41
C LYS A 170 -19.04 -14.53 -9.48
N LEU A 171 -18.79 -13.73 -8.45
CA LEU A 171 -19.81 -13.30 -7.50
C LEU A 171 -20.54 -12.05 -8.00
N ASP A 172 -21.88 -12.03 -7.88
CA ASP A 172 -22.75 -10.94 -8.38
C ASP A 172 -22.37 -9.55 -7.84
N PHE A 173 -21.84 -9.48 -6.63
CA PHE A 173 -21.37 -8.25 -6.00
C PHE A 173 -19.89 -8.29 -5.63
N GLY A 174 -19.09 -9.18 -6.23
CA GLY A 174 -17.70 -9.37 -5.86
C GLY A 174 -17.53 -9.79 -4.41
N ALA A 175 -16.50 -9.28 -3.72
CA ALA A 175 -16.18 -9.67 -2.35
C ALA A 175 -17.24 -9.29 -1.31
N ILE A 176 -18.13 -8.34 -1.62
CA ILE A 176 -19.24 -7.93 -0.72
C ILE A 176 -20.49 -8.80 -0.87
N THR A 177 -20.43 -9.86 -1.69
CA THR A 177 -21.55 -10.77 -1.90
C THR A 177 -21.95 -11.44 -0.59
N PRO A 178 -23.24 -11.36 -0.17
CA PRO A 178 -23.69 -11.96 1.08
C PRO A 178 -23.36 -13.46 1.16
N GLY A 179 -22.73 -13.88 2.24
CA GLY A 179 -22.33 -15.27 2.47
C GLY A 179 -20.95 -15.65 1.92
N TYR A 180 -20.30 -14.79 1.14
CA TYR A 180 -18.89 -14.97 0.77
C TYR A 180 -17.98 -14.60 1.93
N ASP A 181 -17.01 -15.45 2.25
CA ASP A 181 -16.02 -15.21 3.30
C ASP A 181 -14.64 -14.98 2.69
N PHE A 182 -14.39 -13.73 2.30
CA PHE A 182 -13.12 -13.28 1.74
C PHE A 182 -11.93 -13.63 2.64
N MET A 183 -12.09 -13.47 3.95
CA MET A 183 -11.00 -13.68 4.91
C MET A 183 -10.69 -15.16 5.14
N LYS A 184 -11.70 -16.02 5.04
CA LYS A 184 -11.50 -17.48 5.06
C LYS A 184 -10.67 -17.94 3.86
N THR A 185 -11.07 -17.58 2.64
CA THR A 185 -10.30 -17.94 1.42
C THR A 185 -8.87 -17.40 1.49
N LEU A 186 -8.70 -16.15 1.93
CA LEU A 186 -7.37 -15.57 2.13
C LEU A 186 -6.53 -16.34 3.15
N ARG A 187 -7.13 -16.72 4.29
CA ARG A 187 -6.45 -17.50 5.33
C ARG A 187 -5.99 -18.87 4.82
N GLU A 188 -6.86 -19.59 4.09
CA GLU A 188 -6.52 -20.89 3.49
C GLU A 188 -5.33 -20.77 2.52
N GLY A 189 -5.28 -19.70 1.72
CA GLY A 189 -4.14 -19.40 0.86
C GLY A 189 -2.84 -19.17 1.64
N ILE A 190 -2.89 -18.33 2.68
CA ILE A 190 -1.73 -18.04 3.55
C ILE A 190 -1.24 -19.33 4.22
N GLU A 191 -2.15 -20.14 4.77
CA GLU A 191 -1.82 -21.41 5.41
C GLU A 191 -1.23 -22.45 4.44
N SER A 192 -1.63 -22.41 3.18
CA SER A 192 -1.10 -23.31 2.13
C SER A 192 0.30 -22.89 1.63
N ILE A 193 0.57 -21.58 1.57
CA ILE A 193 1.79 -21.03 0.99
C ILE A 193 2.93 -20.91 2.01
N LEU A 194 2.62 -20.48 3.25
CA LEU A 194 3.66 -20.13 4.22
C LEU A 194 4.16 -21.36 5.00
N PRO A 195 5.48 -21.51 5.19
CA PRO A 195 6.05 -22.65 5.91
C PRO A 195 5.75 -22.62 7.42
N PRO A 196 5.90 -23.75 8.14
CA PRO A 196 5.66 -23.83 9.59
C PRO A 196 6.47 -22.84 10.44
N ASN A 197 7.73 -22.58 10.08
CA ASN A 197 8.66 -21.71 10.80
C ASN A 197 8.67 -20.25 10.29
N VAL A 198 7.69 -19.85 9.48
CA VAL A 198 7.66 -18.50 8.86
C VAL A 198 7.81 -17.35 9.85
N HIS A 199 7.23 -17.49 11.05
CA HIS A 199 7.28 -16.50 12.12
C HIS A 199 8.70 -16.28 12.65
N GLU A 200 9.51 -17.33 12.71
CA GLU A 200 10.93 -17.26 13.13
C GLU A 200 11.78 -16.53 12.08
N ILE A 201 11.50 -16.76 10.79
CA ILE A 201 12.20 -16.08 9.68
C ILE A 201 11.80 -14.60 9.61
N ALA A 202 10.52 -14.30 9.88
CA ALA A 202 9.94 -12.97 9.86
C ALA A 202 10.31 -12.11 11.09
N GLU A 203 10.71 -12.73 12.19
CA GLU A 203 11.03 -12.08 13.45
C GLU A 203 12.08 -10.97 13.27
N ASN A 204 11.70 -9.73 13.59
CA ASN A 204 12.50 -8.50 13.42
C ASN A 204 13.02 -8.23 11.99
N ARG A 205 12.48 -8.94 11.00
CA ARG A 205 12.80 -8.77 9.57
C ARG A 205 11.59 -8.38 8.75
N LEU A 206 10.39 -8.72 9.17
CA LEU A 206 9.14 -8.32 8.53
C LEU A 206 8.44 -7.24 9.36
N TYR A 207 7.97 -6.18 8.72
CA TYR A 207 7.21 -5.11 9.35
C TYR A 207 5.84 -4.99 8.68
N VAL A 208 4.81 -5.44 9.38
CA VAL A 208 3.43 -5.46 8.89
C VAL A 208 2.67 -4.25 9.42
N SER A 209 2.16 -3.43 8.50
CA SER A 209 1.34 -2.26 8.81
C SER A 209 -0.09 -2.69 9.13
N VAL A 210 -0.60 -2.28 10.28
CA VAL A 210 -1.98 -2.48 10.71
C VAL A 210 -2.57 -1.20 11.30
N THR A 211 -3.89 -1.04 11.18
CA THR A 211 -4.62 0.12 11.73
C THR A 211 -5.46 -0.32 12.92
N ASN A 212 -5.29 0.32 14.08
CA ASN A 212 -6.12 0.08 15.25
C ASN A 212 -7.48 0.79 15.07
N THR A 213 -8.57 0.06 15.25
CA THR A 213 -9.93 0.59 15.02
C THR A 213 -10.43 1.57 16.07
N ARG A 214 -9.89 1.52 17.30
CA ARG A 214 -10.35 2.35 18.42
C ARG A 214 -9.82 3.77 18.31
N ASN A 215 -8.51 3.93 18.09
CA ASN A 215 -7.86 5.24 18.01
C ASN A 215 -7.52 5.67 16.57
N GLY A 216 -7.62 4.77 15.59
CA GLY A 216 -7.25 5.06 14.20
C GLY A 216 -5.74 5.17 13.97
N GLU A 217 -4.92 4.72 14.92
CA GLU A 217 -3.46 4.79 14.81
C GLU A 217 -2.87 3.62 14.02
N ASN A 218 -1.75 3.88 13.37
CA ASN A 218 -0.99 2.87 12.65
C ASN A 218 0.05 2.20 13.56
N HIS A 219 0.20 0.89 13.42
CA HIS A 219 1.27 0.13 14.08
C HIS A 219 2.02 -0.73 13.06
N LEU A 220 3.34 -0.84 13.24
CA LEU A 220 4.19 -1.76 12.48
C LEU A 220 4.55 -2.94 13.39
N VAL A 221 3.89 -4.08 13.18
CA VAL A 221 4.17 -5.30 13.93
C VAL A 221 5.35 -6.02 13.29
N SER A 222 6.35 -6.39 14.09
CA SER A 222 7.57 -7.06 13.62
C SER A 222 8.04 -8.24 14.47
N ASN A 223 7.31 -8.56 15.53
CA ASN A 223 7.59 -9.69 16.42
C ASN A 223 6.37 -10.62 16.41
N PHE A 224 6.61 -11.91 16.18
CA PHE A 224 5.56 -12.91 15.99
C PHE A 224 5.81 -14.12 16.90
N ALA A 225 4.90 -14.36 17.84
CA ALA A 225 5.08 -15.43 18.83
C ALA A 225 4.92 -16.85 18.24
N SER A 226 4.24 -16.98 17.11
CA SER A 226 3.99 -18.24 16.42
C SER A 226 3.60 -18.00 14.96
N ARG A 227 3.53 -19.07 14.16
CA ARG A 227 2.98 -19.02 12.80
C ARG A 227 1.58 -18.42 12.79
N GLU A 228 0.73 -18.82 13.74
CA GLU A 228 -0.61 -18.26 13.85
C GLU A 228 -0.64 -16.79 14.25
N ASP A 229 0.31 -16.37 15.08
CA ASP A 229 0.45 -14.96 15.43
C ASP A 229 0.73 -14.12 14.18
N LEU A 230 1.67 -14.56 13.33
CA LEU A 230 1.95 -13.90 12.04
C LEU A 230 0.75 -13.95 11.09
N ILE A 231 0.12 -15.11 10.89
CA ILE A 231 -1.06 -15.24 10.00
C ILE A 231 -2.16 -14.27 10.43
N LYS A 232 -2.43 -14.18 11.73
CA LYS A 232 -3.44 -13.27 12.27
C LYS A 232 -3.10 -11.80 12.00
N VAL A 233 -1.83 -11.41 12.11
CA VAL A 233 -1.37 -10.06 11.77
C VAL A 233 -1.49 -9.76 10.27
N LEU A 234 -1.17 -10.72 9.39
CA LEU A 234 -1.34 -10.58 7.94
C LEU A 234 -2.81 -10.45 7.54
N LEU A 235 -3.69 -11.22 8.19
CA LEU A 235 -5.14 -11.10 8.01
C LEU A 235 -5.64 -9.73 8.48
N ALA A 236 -5.20 -9.24 9.64
CA ALA A 236 -5.54 -7.90 10.12
C ALA A 236 -5.09 -6.82 9.13
N SER A 237 -3.85 -6.92 8.64
CA SER A 237 -3.25 -6.03 7.63
C SER A 237 -4.00 -6.03 6.29
N SER A 238 -4.77 -7.08 5.99
CA SER A 238 -5.54 -7.24 4.75
C SER A 238 -7.05 -7.09 4.93
N PHE A 239 -7.52 -6.76 6.15
CA PHE A 239 -8.94 -6.64 6.44
C PHE A 239 -9.44 -5.23 6.09
N VAL A 240 -9.96 -5.04 4.88
CA VAL A 240 -10.62 -3.79 4.49
C VAL A 240 -12.05 -3.80 5.04
N PRO A 241 -12.45 -2.87 5.92
CA PRO A 241 -13.80 -2.84 6.49
C PRO A 241 -14.89 -2.76 5.41
N VAL A 242 -16.00 -3.47 5.64
CA VAL A 242 -17.15 -3.61 4.71
C VAL A 242 -16.84 -4.44 3.46
N TYR A 243 -15.62 -4.36 2.93
CA TYR A 243 -15.20 -5.11 1.76
C TYR A 243 -14.81 -6.57 2.08
N ALA A 244 -13.91 -6.75 3.05
CA ALA A 244 -13.44 -8.07 3.50
C ALA A 244 -14.31 -8.68 4.60
N GLY A 245 -15.22 -7.89 5.18
CA GLY A 245 -16.13 -8.33 6.23
C GLY A 245 -16.56 -7.18 7.16
N ILE A 246 -17.39 -7.52 8.15
CA ILE A 246 -17.94 -6.56 9.12
C ILE A 246 -17.18 -6.59 10.45
N LYS A 247 -16.64 -7.74 10.84
CA LYS A 247 -15.97 -7.92 12.14
C LYS A 247 -14.45 -7.78 11.96
N PRO A 248 -13.82 -6.72 12.51
CA PRO A 248 -12.36 -6.58 12.49
C PRO A 248 -11.64 -7.76 13.15
N VAL A 249 -10.37 -7.93 12.80
CA VAL A 249 -9.53 -8.98 13.38
C VAL A 249 -9.15 -8.60 14.81
N GLU A 250 -9.40 -9.51 15.76
CA GLU A 250 -8.98 -9.34 17.14
C GLU A 250 -7.56 -9.88 17.34
N TYR A 251 -6.66 -9.03 17.79
CA TYR A 251 -5.26 -9.35 18.04
C TYR A 251 -4.77 -8.63 19.29
N LYS A 252 -4.24 -9.40 20.26
CA LYS A 252 -3.76 -8.92 21.56
C LYS A 252 -4.76 -8.02 22.32
N GLY A 253 -6.03 -8.42 22.33
CA GLY A 253 -7.11 -7.73 23.04
C GLY A 253 -7.63 -6.45 22.35
N GLU A 254 -7.12 -6.14 21.16
CA GLU A 254 -7.47 -4.97 20.37
C GLU A 254 -8.02 -5.39 19.00
N LYS A 255 -8.71 -4.47 18.32
CA LYS A 255 -9.31 -4.71 17.00
C LYS A 255 -8.56 -3.97 15.92
N TRP A 256 -8.21 -4.70 14.86
CA TRP A 256 -7.30 -4.26 13.82
C TRP A 256 -7.89 -4.45 12.43
N VAL A 257 -7.54 -3.54 11.53
CA VAL A 257 -7.97 -3.50 10.12
C VAL A 257 -6.78 -3.12 9.24
N ASP A 258 -7.02 -3.09 7.93
CA ASP A 258 -6.00 -2.93 6.90
C ASP A 258 -5.06 -1.73 7.17
N GLY A 259 -3.75 -1.98 7.11
CA GLY A 259 -2.72 -0.95 7.30
C GLY A 259 -2.72 0.12 6.23
N GLY A 260 -3.22 -0.21 5.04
CA GLY A 260 -3.42 0.67 3.88
C GLY A 260 -4.33 1.86 4.12
N ILE A 261 -5.10 1.85 5.21
CA ILE A 261 -5.94 2.99 5.61
C ILE A 261 -5.10 4.12 6.21
N THR A 262 -4.01 3.79 6.90
CA THR A 262 -3.20 4.78 7.67
C THR A 262 -1.75 4.88 7.20
N ASN A 263 -1.14 3.76 6.80
CA ASN A 263 0.23 3.66 6.32
C ASN A 263 0.34 2.53 5.29
N GLY A 264 -0.05 2.83 4.06
CA GLY A 264 -0.09 1.88 2.96
C GLY A 264 1.25 1.57 2.35
N LEU A 265 2.26 2.42 2.53
CA LEU A 265 3.63 2.16 2.10
C LEU A 265 4.59 2.48 3.25
N PRO A 266 4.83 1.52 4.16
CA PRO A 266 5.62 1.76 5.36
C PRO A 266 7.10 2.03 5.03
N ILE A 267 7.58 3.21 5.38
CA ILE A 267 9.02 3.56 5.32
C ILE A 267 9.63 3.30 6.70
N LEU A 268 10.68 2.48 6.75
CA LEU A 268 11.35 2.13 8.01
C LEU A 268 12.28 3.26 8.47
N PRO A 269 12.41 3.51 9.79
CA PRO A 269 13.21 4.62 10.33
C PRO A 269 14.73 4.37 10.29
N PHE A 270 15.16 3.21 9.80
CA PHE A 270 16.55 2.79 9.66
C PHE A 270 16.80 2.32 8.24
N GLY A 271 17.97 2.61 7.66
CA GLY A 271 18.31 2.18 6.30
C GLY A 271 17.59 2.95 5.18
N ARG A 272 18.03 2.71 3.94
CA ARG A 272 17.31 3.13 2.72
C ARG A 272 16.16 2.14 2.47
N THR A 273 14.94 2.63 2.40
CA THR A 273 13.78 1.80 2.03
C THR A 273 13.50 1.96 0.54
N VAL A 274 13.70 0.89 -0.23
CA VAL A 274 13.29 0.79 -1.64
C VAL A 274 11.80 0.49 -1.67
N THR A 275 11.04 1.33 -2.36
CA THR A 275 9.57 1.24 -2.39
C THR A 275 9.04 0.59 -3.67
N ILE A 276 8.06 -0.30 -3.50
CA ILE A 276 7.40 -1.04 -4.58
C ILE A 276 5.90 -0.75 -4.54
N SER A 277 5.33 -0.35 -5.68
CA SER A 277 3.92 0.00 -5.79
C SER A 277 3.38 -0.20 -7.21
N PRO A 278 2.19 -0.80 -7.37
CA PRO A 278 1.52 -0.83 -8.67
C PRO A 278 0.96 0.54 -9.08
N PHE A 279 0.87 1.51 -8.16
CA PHE A 279 0.45 2.87 -8.46
C PHE A 279 1.65 3.71 -8.90
N SER A 280 1.49 4.43 -10.00
CA SER A 280 2.50 5.37 -10.50
C SER A 280 2.65 6.54 -9.53
N GLY A 281 3.89 6.94 -9.25
CA GLY A 281 4.19 7.95 -8.23
C GLY A 281 5.69 8.23 -8.12
N ARG A 282 6.10 8.84 -7.00
CA ARG A 282 7.51 9.12 -6.70
C ARG A 282 8.12 7.96 -5.91
N LEU A 283 8.21 6.81 -6.56
CA LEU A 283 8.57 5.53 -5.95
C LEU A 283 9.68 4.87 -6.76
N ASP A 284 10.53 4.07 -6.10
CA ASP A 284 11.66 3.40 -6.78
C ASP A 284 11.21 2.41 -7.85
N ILE A 285 10.18 1.59 -7.56
CA ILE A 285 9.62 0.58 -8.46
C ILE A 285 8.12 0.79 -8.57
N CYS A 286 7.70 1.41 -9.67
CA CYS A 286 6.31 1.62 -10.01
C CYS A 286 6.14 1.89 -11.53
N PRO A 287 4.92 1.75 -12.07
CA PRO A 287 4.66 2.09 -13.46
C PRO A 287 5.02 3.54 -13.79
N GLN A 288 5.64 3.76 -14.94
CA GLN A 288 6.01 5.08 -15.45
C GLN A 288 4.93 5.61 -16.41
N ASP A 289 3.76 5.99 -15.87
CA ASP A 289 2.71 6.56 -16.70
C ASP A 289 3.11 7.97 -17.17
N LYS A 290 2.88 8.29 -18.45
CA LYS A 290 3.08 9.64 -18.98
C LYS A 290 1.92 10.54 -18.52
N GLY A 291 2.13 11.30 -17.46
CA GLY A 291 1.21 12.36 -17.04
C GLY A 291 1.35 13.60 -17.92
N TYR A 292 0.24 14.30 -18.20
CA TYR A 292 0.28 15.65 -18.77
C TYR A 292 0.54 16.72 -17.69
N VAL A 293 0.36 16.38 -16.41
CA VAL A 293 0.53 17.25 -15.24
C VAL A 293 1.11 16.47 -14.06
N ASP A 294 2.17 16.99 -13.44
CA ASP A 294 2.84 16.39 -12.28
C ASP A 294 2.12 16.73 -10.96
N LEU A 295 0.88 16.24 -10.81
CA LEU A 295 0.10 16.42 -9.59
C LEU A 295 0.10 15.14 -8.75
N TYR A 296 0.46 15.26 -7.48
CA TYR A 296 0.53 14.13 -6.53
C TYR A 296 -0.40 14.34 -5.34
N ILE A 297 -1.01 13.24 -4.90
CA ILE A 297 -1.82 13.17 -3.69
C ILE A 297 -1.11 12.26 -2.70
N LYS A 298 -0.92 12.77 -1.48
CA LYS A 298 -0.44 11.96 -0.38
C LYS A 298 -1.62 11.25 0.29
N TYR A 299 -1.69 9.93 0.19
CA TYR A 299 -2.70 9.11 0.84
C TYR A 299 -2.01 7.96 1.60
N ALA A 300 -2.37 7.76 2.87
CA ALA A 300 -1.79 6.72 3.72
C ALA A 300 -0.24 6.64 3.66
N LYS A 301 0.43 7.81 3.68
CA LYS A 301 1.89 8.00 3.55
C LYS A 301 2.52 7.59 2.21
N GLN A 302 1.71 7.38 1.17
CA GLN A 302 2.16 7.11 -0.19
C GLN A 302 1.90 8.33 -1.10
N ASP A 303 2.87 8.69 -1.93
CA ASP A 303 2.73 9.73 -2.95
C ASP A 303 2.24 9.10 -4.26
N ILE A 304 0.94 9.26 -4.54
CA ILE A 304 0.27 8.69 -5.72
C ILE A 304 0.04 9.80 -6.75
N MET A 305 0.44 9.57 -8.00
CA MET A 305 0.15 10.50 -9.08
C MET A 305 -1.36 10.55 -9.37
N LEU A 306 -1.93 11.74 -9.48
CA LEU A 306 -3.32 11.89 -9.90
C LEU A 306 -3.42 11.66 -11.42
N SER A 307 -3.73 10.43 -11.81
CA SER A 307 -3.90 10.04 -13.22
C SER A 307 -5.11 9.13 -13.39
N LEU A 308 -5.70 9.13 -14.59
CA LEU A 308 -6.77 8.18 -14.93
C LEU A 308 -6.29 6.74 -14.78
N ALA A 309 -5.03 6.47 -15.11
CA ALA A 309 -4.42 5.16 -14.93
C ALA A 309 -4.41 4.73 -13.45
N ASN A 310 -4.04 5.61 -12.53
CA ASN A 310 -4.08 5.29 -11.09
C ASN A 310 -5.49 5.18 -10.54
N LEU A 311 -6.48 5.92 -11.06
CA LEU A 311 -7.89 5.71 -10.70
C LEU A 311 -8.39 4.33 -11.17
N VAL A 312 -8.02 3.91 -12.37
CA VAL A 312 -8.30 2.56 -12.88
C VAL A 312 -7.64 1.51 -12.00
N ARG A 313 -6.36 1.69 -11.63
CA ARG A 313 -5.65 0.80 -10.72
C ARG A 313 -6.30 0.75 -9.34
N LEU A 314 -6.74 1.89 -8.80
CA LEU A 314 -7.42 1.92 -7.50
C LEU A 314 -8.73 1.13 -7.55
N ASN A 315 -9.50 1.24 -8.64
CA ASN A 315 -10.66 0.41 -8.84
C ASN A 315 -10.28 -1.08 -8.95
N GLN A 316 -9.22 -1.41 -9.69
CA GLN A 316 -8.74 -2.79 -9.87
C GLN A 316 -8.19 -3.42 -8.58
N ALA A 317 -7.74 -2.61 -7.62
CA ALA A 317 -7.33 -3.08 -6.29
C ALA A 317 -8.51 -3.67 -5.51
N PHE A 318 -9.74 -3.13 -5.70
CA PHE A 318 -10.98 -3.62 -5.07
C PHE A 318 -11.79 -4.54 -5.98
N PHE A 319 -11.64 -4.44 -7.29
CA PHE A 319 -12.41 -5.24 -8.24
C PHE A 319 -11.44 -5.91 -9.21
N PRO A 320 -11.09 -7.19 -8.98
CA PRO A 320 -10.03 -7.83 -9.73
C PRO A 320 -10.27 -7.74 -11.24
N PRO A 321 -9.29 -7.28 -12.03
CA PRO A 321 -9.43 -7.23 -13.48
C PRO A 321 -9.42 -8.66 -14.06
N ASN A 322 -9.64 -8.80 -15.37
CA ASN A 322 -9.59 -10.11 -16.02
C ASN A 322 -8.18 -10.74 -15.99
N GLN A 323 -8.09 -12.03 -16.32
CA GLN A 323 -6.86 -12.82 -16.27
C GLN A 323 -5.72 -12.19 -17.08
N GLU A 324 -5.96 -11.85 -18.34
CA GLU A 324 -4.99 -11.21 -19.23
C GLU A 324 -4.42 -9.92 -18.62
N LYS A 325 -5.28 -9.10 -18.01
CA LYS A 325 -4.83 -7.87 -17.37
C LYS A 325 -4.02 -8.14 -16.10
N MET A 326 -4.37 -9.17 -15.33
CA MET A 326 -3.57 -9.58 -14.17
C MET A 326 -2.20 -10.10 -14.59
N GLU A 327 -2.09 -10.86 -15.68
CA GLU A 327 -0.83 -11.32 -16.26
C GLU A 327 0.03 -10.15 -16.74
N SER A 328 -0.59 -9.16 -17.40
CA SER A 328 0.09 -7.91 -17.74
C SER A 328 0.60 -7.17 -16.51
N LEU A 329 -0.19 -7.11 -15.42
CA LEU A 329 0.23 -6.46 -14.18
C LEU A 329 1.39 -7.20 -13.50
N TYR A 330 1.38 -8.54 -13.52
CA TYR A 330 2.51 -9.36 -13.08
C TYR A 330 3.77 -9.01 -13.87
N GLN A 331 3.68 -9.02 -15.21
CA GLN A 331 4.82 -8.74 -16.07
C GLN A 331 5.36 -7.32 -15.86
N ASN A 332 4.47 -6.32 -15.73
CA ASN A 332 4.88 -4.94 -15.43
C ASN A 332 5.67 -4.86 -14.11
N GLY A 333 5.22 -5.57 -13.06
CA GLY A 333 5.94 -5.60 -11.78
C GLY A 333 7.31 -6.24 -11.90
N PHE A 334 7.42 -7.31 -12.70
CA PHE A 334 8.69 -7.94 -13.02
C PHE A 334 9.63 -6.98 -13.76
N ASP A 335 9.15 -6.35 -14.83
CA ASP A 335 9.93 -5.47 -15.70
C ASP A 335 10.39 -4.20 -14.97
N ASP A 336 9.50 -3.58 -14.18
CA ASP A 336 9.84 -2.39 -13.39
C ASP A 336 10.92 -2.71 -12.34
N ALA A 337 10.84 -3.88 -11.70
CA ALA A 337 11.87 -4.33 -10.76
C ALA A 337 13.20 -4.67 -11.45
N VAL A 338 13.18 -5.30 -12.63
CA VAL A 338 14.38 -5.51 -13.44
C VAL A 338 15.01 -4.18 -13.83
N HIS A 339 14.21 -3.20 -14.27
CA HIS A 339 14.71 -1.87 -14.61
C HIS A 339 15.41 -1.20 -13.43
N PHE A 340 14.81 -1.28 -12.23
CA PHE A 340 15.44 -0.80 -11.00
C PHE A 340 16.76 -1.51 -10.70
N LEU A 341 16.79 -2.85 -10.78
CA LEU A 341 17.99 -3.63 -10.52
C LEU A 341 19.13 -3.27 -11.48
N LEU A 342 18.83 -3.03 -12.76
CA LEU A 342 19.80 -2.58 -13.76
C LEU A 342 20.29 -1.16 -13.44
N LYS A 343 19.37 -0.23 -13.19
CA LYS A 343 19.68 1.18 -12.90
C LYS A 343 20.58 1.35 -11.67
N GLU A 344 20.35 0.55 -10.64
CA GLU A 344 21.06 0.64 -9.35
C GLU A 344 22.22 -0.38 -9.24
N ASN A 345 22.60 -1.05 -10.33
CA ASN A 345 23.71 -2.02 -10.40
C ASN A 345 23.60 -3.21 -9.40
N TRP A 346 22.37 -3.71 -9.25
CA TRP A 346 22.02 -4.91 -8.47
C TRP A 346 21.65 -6.13 -9.31
N PHE A 347 21.54 -5.97 -10.63
CA PHE A 347 21.16 -7.03 -11.57
C PHE A 347 22.27 -8.09 -11.71
N GLU A 348 21.87 -9.37 -11.66
CA GLU A 348 22.69 -10.56 -11.90
C GLU A 348 22.09 -11.50 -12.96
#